data_AF-Q0RIV7-F1
#
_entry.id   AF-Q0RIV7-F1
#
_cell.length_a   1.000
_cell.length_b   1.000
_cell.length_c   1.000
_cell.angle_alpha   90.00
_cell.angle_beta   90.00
_cell.angle_gamma   90.00
#
_symmetry.space_group_name_H-M   'P 1'
#
loop_
_entity.id
_entity.type
_entity.pdbx_description
1 polymer ?
#
loop_
_entity_poly.entity_id
_entity_poly.type
_entity_poly.pdbx_seq_one_letter_code
_entity_poly.pdbx_strand_id
1 'polypeptide(L)'
;MYLKVLPGIAELARASRGFLARSVTWLAAEAGIRQFLDVGTGLPTADNTHEVAQRATPDSRIVYVDNDPTDVPLRTQPAAGWGAVVDTAEAKAYAPEAREALRAWRAGVLRTPGKEKQNRLARLAQRVEVLWGPARRRLEIAEAGIRRATGVWGAPRAETETTEPGTREQVEAVLHDPNSAYRRLRLVMDAWCALSSWPLTTTVTPPDWDAWLGGLEALLGRATKPGRHERAGQGSFADDLSWRGLDDAEALDLGFADETPVTEATSRFPWLRVAAEIADRQGFFHWELDFPQVFARGGFGLQVGNPPWARPDWDEAGILAEHDPWWALVPTAAERAKKERRKHTFHLPDAETWYLDQRAKQAGLKAHFGSQVDRPLLHGLQPDLYRCFMDRTWRSGNPTGIRAAAR
;
A
#
# COMPACT_ATOMS: atom_id res chain seq x y z
N MET A 1 17.36 -25.13 2.75
CA MET A 1 16.40 -25.25 3.88
C MET A 1 14.96 -25.41 3.38
N TYR A 2 14.46 -24.53 2.49
CA TYR A 2 13.14 -24.66 1.83
C TYR A 2 12.92 -25.95 1.01
N LEU A 3 13.96 -26.46 0.34
CA LEU A 3 13.91 -27.66 -0.50
C LEU A 3 13.60 -28.96 0.25
N LYS A 4 13.79 -28.98 1.58
CA LYS A 4 13.47 -30.15 2.41
C LYS A 4 12.01 -30.17 2.88
N VAL A 5 11.29 -29.05 2.76
CA VAL A 5 9.92 -28.85 3.30
C VAL A 5 8.87 -28.89 2.18
N LEU A 6 9.21 -28.45 0.96
CA LEU A 6 8.41 -28.64 -0.24
C LEU A 6 9.23 -29.36 -1.32
N PRO A 7 9.17 -30.71 -1.39
CA PRO A 7 9.76 -31.46 -2.49
C PRO A 7 9.11 -31.01 -3.80
N GLY A 8 9.89 -30.37 -4.68
CA GLY A 8 9.41 -29.81 -5.95
C GLY A 8 9.45 -28.27 -6.05
N ILE A 9 9.67 -27.54 -4.96
CA ILE A 9 9.71 -26.06 -5.03
C ILE A 9 10.87 -25.52 -5.87
N ALA A 10 12.02 -26.22 -5.91
CA ALA A 10 13.09 -25.90 -6.86
C ALA A 10 12.64 -26.10 -8.30
N GLU A 11 11.89 -27.17 -8.59
CA GLU A 11 11.43 -27.46 -9.94
C GLU A 11 10.39 -26.44 -10.38
N LEU A 12 9.47 -26.06 -9.49
CA LEU A 12 8.49 -25.00 -9.73
C LEU A 12 9.16 -23.64 -9.93
N ALA A 13 10.13 -23.27 -9.09
CA ALA A 13 10.89 -22.03 -9.24
C ALA A 13 11.69 -22.00 -10.56
N ARG A 14 12.32 -23.13 -10.94
CA ARG A 14 12.99 -23.27 -12.24
C ARG A 14 12.01 -23.22 -13.41
N ALA A 15 10.82 -23.81 -13.27
CA ALA A 15 9.81 -23.81 -14.31
C ALA A 15 9.21 -22.41 -14.53
N SER A 16 8.90 -21.70 -13.44
CA SER A 16 8.44 -20.31 -13.46
C SER A 16 9.51 -19.37 -14.07
N ARG A 17 10.78 -19.52 -13.66
CA ARG A 17 11.90 -18.80 -14.31
C ARG A 17 12.06 -19.17 -15.78
N GLY A 18 11.94 -20.44 -16.14
CA GLY A 18 11.96 -20.87 -17.53
C GLY A 18 10.82 -20.29 -18.35
N PHE A 19 9.63 -20.12 -17.76
CA PHE A 19 8.49 -19.47 -18.40
C PHE A 19 8.75 -17.98 -18.62
N LEU A 20 9.27 -17.27 -17.61
CA LEU A 20 9.67 -15.87 -17.73
C LEU A 20 10.70 -15.71 -18.85
N ALA A 21 11.75 -16.54 -18.86
CA ALA A 21 12.80 -16.47 -19.86
C ALA A 21 12.26 -16.70 -21.29
N ARG A 22 11.40 -17.71 -21.49
CA ARG A 22 10.77 -17.96 -22.81
C ARG A 22 9.84 -16.82 -23.23
N SER A 23 9.04 -16.30 -22.30
CA SER A 23 8.11 -15.21 -22.59
C SER A 23 8.84 -13.93 -22.95
N VAL A 24 9.85 -13.54 -22.16
CA VAL A 24 10.69 -12.36 -22.42
C VAL A 24 11.49 -12.54 -23.72
N THR A 25 12.02 -13.74 -23.99
CA THR A 25 12.70 -14.03 -25.26
C THR A 25 11.76 -13.89 -26.45
N TRP A 26 10.57 -14.47 -26.39
CA TRP A 26 9.59 -14.35 -27.48
C TRP A 26 9.13 -12.89 -27.66
N LEU A 27 8.86 -12.19 -26.56
CA LEU A 27 8.52 -10.77 -26.58
C LEU A 27 9.64 -9.94 -27.21
N ALA A 28 10.90 -10.22 -26.87
CA ALA A 28 12.05 -9.50 -27.41
C ALA A 28 12.36 -9.86 -28.88
N ALA A 29 12.41 -11.15 -29.21
CA ALA A 29 12.84 -11.64 -30.51
C ALA A 29 11.72 -11.57 -31.57
N GLU A 30 10.53 -12.05 -31.24
CA GLU A 30 9.45 -12.30 -32.20
C GLU A 30 8.41 -11.19 -32.19
N ALA A 31 7.96 -10.76 -31.00
CA ALA A 31 6.93 -9.73 -30.88
C ALA A 31 7.47 -8.30 -31.05
N GLY A 32 8.80 -8.16 -31.14
CA GLY A 32 9.43 -6.86 -31.25
C GLY A 32 9.16 -5.97 -30.03
N ILE A 33 9.45 -6.44 -28.81
CA ILE A 33 9.44 -5.64 -27.57
C ILE A 33 10.90 -5.35 -27.14
N ARG A 34 11.18 -4.15 -26.63
CA ARG A 34 12.49 -3.48 -26.36
C ARG A 34 12.40 -2.73 -25.05
N GLN A 35 11.22 -2.58 -24.47
CA GLN A 35 11.03 -1.88 -23.20
C GLN A 35 10.18 -2.77 -22.32
N PHE A 36 10.74 -3.18 -21.19
CA PHE A 36 10.07 -4.05 -20.23
C PHE A 36 9.91 -3.33 -18.90
N LEU A 37 8.73 -3.41 -18.31
CA LEU A 37 8.49 -3.08 -16.91
C LEU A 37 8.30 -4.40 -16.17
N ASP A 38 9.21 -4.68 -15.24
CA ASP A 38 9.18 -5.89 -14.42
C ASP A 38 8.73 -5.49 -13.00
N VAL A 39 7.56 -5.99 -12.58
CA VAL A 39 6.92 -5.65 -11.29
C VAL A 39 6.92 -6.90 -10.40
N GLY A 40 7.50 -6.78 -9.20
CA GLY A 40 7.73 -7.92 -8.30
C GLY A 40 8.95 -8.73 -8.70
N THR A 41 10.06 -8.03 -8.94
CA THR A 41 11.26 -8.55 -9.62
C THR A 41 11.99 -9.60 -8.79
N GLY A 42 11.84 -9.51 -7.45
CA GLY A 42 12.56 -10.30 -6.48
C GLY A 42 14.06 -10.02 -6.50
N LEU A 43 14.81 -10.82 -5.74
CA LEU A 43 16.27 -10.72 -5.69
C LEU A 43 16.92 -11.05 -7.05
N PRO A 44 18.02 -10.38 -7.42
CA PRO A 44 18.74 -10.68 -8.65
C PRO A 44 19.19 -12.15 -8.72
N THR A 45 18.89 -12.83 -9.82
CA THR A 45 19.32 -14.22 -10.08
C THR A 45 19.98 -14.32 -11.46
N ALA A 46 20.53 -15.48 -11.84
CA ALA A 46 20.91 -15.70 -13.24
C ALA A 46 19.68 -15.61 -14.18
N ASP A 47 19.86 -15.06 -15.38
CA ASP A 47 18.81 -14.79 -16.38
C ASP A 47 17.76 -13.79 -15.88
N ASN A 48 18.21 -12.64 -15.38
CA ASN A 48 17.33 -11.51 -15.10
C ASN A 48 16.64 -11.03 -16.40
N THR A 49 15.46 -10.41 -16.28
CA THR A 49 14.67 -9.94 -17.43
C THR A 49 15.48 -9.14 -18.46
N HIS A 50 16.43 -8.32 -18.02
CA HIS A 50 17.32 -7.58 -18.91
C HIS A 50 18.33 -8.45 -19.63
N GLU A 51 18.92 -9.44 -18.97
CA GLU A 51 19.87 -10.37 -19.59
C GLU A 51 19.18 -11.21 -20.66
N VAL A 52 17.95 -11.68 -20.39
CA VAL A 52 17.15 -12.45 -21.35
C VAL A 52 16.75 -11.58 -22.54
N ALA A 53 16.19 -10.39 -22.27
CA ALA A 53 15.75 -9.48 -23.32
C ALA A 53 16.90 -8.98 -24.18
N GLN A 54 18.05 -8.64 -23.58
CA GLN A 54 19.21 -8.12 -24.29
C GLN A 54 19.99 -9.20 -25.04
N ARG A 55 19.93 -10.46 -24.59
CA ARG A 55 20.48 -11.60 -25.33
C ARG A 55 19.72 -11.85 -26.63
N ALA A 56 18.40 -11.71 -26.60
CA ALA A 56 17.58 -11.75 -27.81
C ALA A 56 17.78 -10.49 -28.66
N THR A 57 17.76 -9.31 -28.02
CA THR A 57 17.86 -8.03 -28.70
C THR A 57 18.59 -6.97 -27.87
N PRO A 58 19.86 -6.64 -28.19
CA PRO A 58 20.77 -5.86 -27.32
C PRO A 58 20.31 -4.44 -26.94
N ASP A 59 19.41 -3.83 -27.69
CA ASP A 59 18.86 -2.49 -27.43
C ASP A 59 17.68 -2.49 -26.45
N SER A 60 17.32 -3.65 -25.90
CA SER A 60 16.26 -3.77 -24.89
C SER A 60 16.60 -3.03 -23.59
N ARG A 61 15.64 -2.25 -23.08
CA ARG A 61 15.69 -1.45 -21.84
C ARG A 61 14.65 -1.98 -20.85
N ILE A 62 15.04 -2.11 -19.60
CA ILE A 62 14.21 -2.76 -18.58
C ILE A 62 14.16 -1.84 -17.37
N VAL A 63 12.96 -1.63 -16.83
CA VAL A 63 12.72 -0.96 -15.56
C VAL A 63 12.25 -2.02 -14.57
N TYR A 64 12.94 -2.10 -13.44
CA TYR A 64 12.64 -3.00 -12.34
C TYR A 64 11.91 -2.24 -11.24
N VAL A 65 10.76 -2.75 -10.79
CA VAL A 65 9.99 -2.22 -9.67
C VAL A 65 9.75 -3.33 -8.66
N ASP A 66 10.29 -3.17 -7.46
CA ASP A 66 10.17 -4.14 -6.38
C ASP A 66 9.68 -3.49 -5.08
N ASN A 67 8.54 -3.96 -4.61
CA ASN A 67 7.94 -3.90 -3.29
C ASN A 67 6.68 -4.79 -3.42
N ASP A 68 6.26 -5.54 -2.41
CA ASP A 68 4.96 -6.23 -2.42
C ASP A 68 3.93 -5.30 -1.76
N PRO A 69 3.33 -4.36 -2.50
CA PRO A 69 2.43 -3.39 -1.92
C PRO A 69 1.20 -4.07 -1.32
N THR A 70 0.97 -3.82 -0.03
CA THR A 70 -0.35 -4.13 0.55
C THR A 70 -1.33 -3.09 0.05
N ASP A 71 -2.16 -3.51 -0.89
CA ASP A 71 -3.10 -2.66 -1.62
C ASP A 71 -4.39 -2.40 -0.83
N VAL A 72 -4.77 -1.13 -0.65
CA VAL A 72 -5.96 -0.72 0.12
C VAL A 72 -6.68 0.50 -0.48
N PRO A 73 -8.00 0.45 -0.72
CA PRO A 73 -8.79 1.61 -1.13
C PRO A 73 -9.03 2.58 0.03
N LEU A 74 -9.32 3.85 -0.27
CA LEU A 74 -9.56 4.86 0.76
C LEU A 74 -10.83 4.54 1.55
N ARG A 75 -10.69 4.46 2.88
CA ARG A 75 -11.77 4.14 3.79
C ARG A 75 -11.69 5.03 5.03
N THR A 76 -12.84 5.53 5.45
CA THR A 76 -12.98 6.37 6.65
C THR A 76 -13.66 5.64 7.81
N GLN A 77 -14.19 4.43 7.57
CA GLN A 77 -14.87 3.62 8.60
C GLN A 77 -13.90 2.58 9.20
N PRO A 78 -13.95 2.32 10.53
CA PRO A 78 -13.20 1.25 11.16
C PRO A 78 -13.38 -0.12 10.51
N ALA A 79 -12.30 -0.88 10.39
CA ALA A 79 -12.27 -2.21 9.76
C ALA A 79 -12.29 -3.33 10.81
N ALA A 80 -12.94 -4.45 10.49
CA ALA A 80 -12.93 -5.64 11.36
C ALA A 80 -11.51 -6.17 11.66
N GLY A 81 -10.56 -5.94 10.75
CA GLY A 81 -9.15 -6.34 10.90
C GLY A 81 -8.30 -5.43 11.78
N TRP A 82 -8.84 -4.31 12.28
CA TRP A 82 -8.10 -3.40 13.16
C TRP A 82 -7.65 -4.09 14.44
N GLY A 83 -6.38 -3.91 14.83
CA GLY A 83 -5.77 -4.57 15.99
C GLY A 83 -5.74 -6.09 15.88
N ALA A 84 -5.54 -6.65 14.68
CA ALA A 84 -5.64 -8.10 14.42
C ALA A 84 -4.76 -8.97 15.35
N VAL A 85 -3.66 -8.42 15.85
CA VAL A 85 -2.72 -9.11 16.75
C VAL A 85 -3.38 -9.68 18.01
N VAL A 86 -4.51 -9.13 18.47
CA VAL A 86 -5.19 -9.59 19.67
C VAL A 86 -5.78 -11.00 19.54
N ASP A 87 -5.92 -11.52 18.32
CA ASP A 87 -6.42 -12.89 18.06
C ASP A 87 -5.29 -13.93 18.07
N THR A 88 -4.05 -13.51 18.31
CA THR A 88 -2.88 -14.39 18.29
C THR A 88 -2.58 -14.99 19.66
N ALA A 89 -2.05 -16.21 19.69
CA ALA A 89 -1.66 -16.87 20.94
C ALA A 89 -0.45 -16.19 21.58
N GLU A 90 0.45 -15.66 20.77
CA GLU A 90 1.67 -14.95 21.15
C GLU A 90 1.36 -13.65 21.90
N ALA A 91 0.39 -12.86 21.40
CA ALA A 91 -0.06 -11.66 22.10
C ALA A 91 -0.59 -11.99 23.51
N LYS A 92 -1.36 -13.08 23.64
CA LYS A 92 -1.86 -13.54 24.94
C LYS A 92 -0.74 -14.03 25.86
N ALA A 93 0.29 -14.67 25.30
CA ALA A 93 1.38 -15.26 26.08
C ALA A 93 2.40 -14.23 26.58
N TYR A 94 2.71 -13.21 25.76
CA TYR A 94 3.85 -12.32 25.99
C TYR A 94 3.45 -10.87 26.26
N ALA A 95 2.23 -10.45 25.94
CA ALA A 95 1.74 -9.11 26.24
C ALA A 95 0.25 -9.11 26.66
N PRO A 96 -0.14 -9.88 27.70
CA PRO A 96 -1.54 -10.10 28.04
C PRO A 96 -2.29 -8.81 28.38
N GLU A 97 -1.69 -7.88 29.14
CA GLU A 97 -2.34 -6.62 29.51
C GLU A 97 -2.57 -5.72 28.29
N ALA A 98 -1.52 -5.49 27.48
CA ALA A 98 -1.61 -4.69 26.26
C ALA A 98 -2.60 -5.32 25.25
N ARG A 99 -2.62 -6.64 25.15
CA ARG A 99 -3.56 -7.39 24.32
C ARG A 99 -5.00 -7.18 24.76
N GLU A 100 -5.31 -7.25 26.05
CA GLU A 100 -6.68 -7.02 26.52
C GLU A 100 -7.11 -5.55 26.33
N ALA A 101 -6.21 -4.60 26.55
CA ALA A 101 -6.48 -3.19 26.27
C ALA A 101 -6.82 -2.96 24.80
N LEU A 102 -6.01 -3.50 23.87
CA LEU A 102 -6.26 -3.39 22.44
C LEU A 102 -7.53 -4.14 22.01
N ARG A 103 -7.84 -5.29 22.62
CA ARG A 103 -9.09 -6.02 22.36
C ARG A 103 -10.31 -5.22 22.80
N ALA A 104 -10.26 -4.59 23.97
CA ALA A 104 -11.33 -3.74 24.48
C ALA A 104 -11.55 -2.53 23.56
N TRP A 105 -10.47 -1.90 23.11
CA TRP A 105 -10.52 -0.84 22.10
C TRP A 105 -11.21 -1.32 20.81
N ARG A 106 -10.75 -2.45 20.24
CA ARG A 106 -11.31 -3.03 19.01
C ARG A 106 -12.81 -3.26 19.13
N ALA A 107 -13.26 -3.82 20.26
CA ALA A 107 -14.67 -4.03 20.53
C ALA A 107 -15.48 -2.72 20.65
N GLY A 108 -14.85 -1.61 21.04
CA GLY A 108 -15.43 -0.28 21.09
C GLY A 108 -15.59 0.37 19.71
N VAL A 109 -14.52 0.38 18.90
CA VAL A 109 -14.52 1.03 17.57
C VAL A 109 -15.36 0.29 16.53
N LEU A 110 -15.53 -1.03 16.67
CA LEU A 110 -16.40 -1.83 15.79
C LEU A 110 -17.90 -1.68 16.07
N ARG A 111 -18.30 -0.97 17.13
CA ARG A 111 -19.71 -0.67 17.37
C ARG A 111 -20.21 0.34 16.34
N THR A 112 -21.45 0.14 15.91
CA THR A 112 -22.13 1.10 15.03
C THR A 112 -22.12 2.49 15.67
N PRO A 113 -21.54 3.50 14.99
CA PRO A 113 -21.46 4.84 15.54
C PRO A 113 -22.85 5.48 15.63
N GLY A 114 -23.06 6.36 16.60
CA GLY A 114 -24.27 7.17 16.70
C GLY A 114 -24.43 8.14 15.52
N LYS A 115 -25.64 8.69 15.34
CA LYS A 115 -26.01 9.55 14.19
C LYS A 115 -25.08 10.75 13.99
N GLU A 116 -24.59 11.35 15.07
CA GLU A 116 -23.64 12.47 15.00
C GLU A 116 -22.32 12.06 14.32
N LYS A 117 -21.73 10.95 14.74
CA LYS A 117 -20.49 10.39 14.19
C LYS A 117 -20.69 9.95 12.73
N GLN A 118 -21.87 9.40 12.38
CA GLN A 118 -22.23 9.10 10.98
C GLN A 118 -22.27 10.37 10.11
N ASN A 119 -22.84 11.47 10.61
CA ASN A 119 -22.86 12.75 9.90
C ASN A 119 -21.44 13.35 9.71
N ARG A 120 -20.55 13.15 10.69
CA ARG A 120 -19.13 13.53 10.55
C ARG A 120 -18.45 12.72 9.45
N LEU A 121 -18.65 11.40 9.40
CA LEU A 121 -18.15 10.55 8.32
C LEU A 121 -18.65 10.97 6.94
N ALA A 122 -19.94 11.31 6.81
CA ALA A 122 -20.51 11.77 5.54
C ALA A 122 -19.85 13.09 5.06
N ARG A 123 -19.56 14.01 5.98
CA ARG A 123 -18.83 15.25 5.68
C ARG A 123 -17.37 15.00 5.31
N LEU A 124 -16.71 14.06 5.99
CA LEU A 124 -15.35 13.65 5.64
C LEU A 124 -15.29 13.01 4.25
N ALA A 125 -16.29 12.20 3.87
CA ALA A 125 -16.39 11.65 2.51
C ALA A 125 -16.50 12.77 1.47
N GLN A 126 -17.27 13.83 1.74
CA GLN A 126 -17.31 15.01 0.86
C GLN A 126 -15.95 15.71 0.75
N ARG A 127 -15.22 15.86 1.86
CA ARG A 127 -13.87 16.43 1.85
C ARG A 127 -12.88 15.59 1.04
N VAL A 128 -12.98 14.26 1.14
CA VAL A 128 -12.19 13.35 0.31
C VAL A 128 -12.41 13.65 -1.18
N GLU A 129 -13.66 13.75 -1.63
CA GLU A 129 -13.97 14.03 -3.04
C GLU A 129 -13.41 15.39 -3.50
N VAL A 130 -13.51 16.43 -2.65
CA VAL A 130 -12.96 17.76 -2.94
C VAL A 130 -11.44 17.71 -3.11
N LEU A 131 -10.74 17.03 -2.21
CA LEU A 131 -9.27 16.90 -2.26
C LEU A 131 -8.79 15.97 -3.38
N TRP A 132 -9.62 15.02 -3.80
CA TRP A 132 -9.29 14.07 -4.86
C TRP A 132 -9.11 14.74 -6.22
N GLY A 133 -9.93 15.77 -6.53
CA GLY A 133 -9.87 16.51 -7.79
C GLY A 133 -8.49 17.14 -8.05
N PRO A 134 -8.00 18.04 -7.19
CA PRO A 134 -6.67 18.63 -7.31
C PRO A 134 -5.54 17.60 -7.27
N ALA A 135 -5.64 16.55 -6.44
CA ALA A 135 -4.65 15.48 -6.39
C ALA A 135 -4.53 14.73 -7.74
N ARG A 136 -5.67 14.36 -8.33
CA ARG A 136 -5.72 13.76 -9.68
C ARG A 136 -5.14 14.69 -10.72
N ARG A 137 -5.63 15.94 -10.77
CA ARG A 137 -5.23 16.90 -11.80
C ARG A 137 -3.72 17.18 -11.73
N ARG A 138 -3.17 17.27 -10.53
CA ARG A 138 -1.73 17.45 -10.34
C ARG A 138 -0.93 16.28 -10.89
N LEU A 139 -1.37 15.03 -10.67
CA LEU A 139 -0.73 13.85 -11.25
C LEU A 139 -0.85 13.80 -12.78
N GLU A 140 -1.98 14.25 -13.34
CA GLU A 140 -2.15 14.38 -14.80
C GLU A 140 -1.18 15.39 -15.42
N ILE A 141 -1.04 16.59 -14.81
CA ILE A 141 -0.10 17.61 -15.30
C ILE A 141 1.34 17.16 -15.10
N ALA A 142 1.65 16.53 -13.96
CA ALA A 142 2.97 15.96 -13.70
C ALA A 142 3.34 14.93 -14.76
N GLU A 143 2.45 13.97 -15.05
CA GLU A 143 2.65 12.94 -16.07
C GLU A 143 2.84 13.57 -17.46
N ALA A 144 1.93 14.45 -17.88
CA ALA A 144 2.01 15.14 -19.18
C ALA A 144 3.33 15.90 -19.33
N GLY A 145 3.77 16.46 -18.21
CA GLY A 145 4.98 17.25 -18.11
C GLY A 145 6.30 16.51 -18.23
N ILE A 146 6.41 15.42 -17.47
CA ILE A 146 7.60 14.59 -17.46
C ILE A 146 7.60 13.59 -18.63
N ARG A 147 6.49 13.48 -19.37
CA ARG A 147 6.36 12.61 -20.54
C ARG A 147 7.39 12.99 -21.59
N ARG A 148 8.21 12.02 -21.97
CA ARG A 148 9.11 12.14 -23.12
C ARG A 148 8.50 11.41 -24.29
N ALA A 149 8.17 12.14 -25.37
CA ALA A 149 7.84 11.54 -26.65
C ALA A 149 9.08 10.79 -27.18
N THR A 150 9.13 9.50 -26.91
CA THR A 150 10.10 8.57 -27.48
C THR A 150 9.41 7.76 -28.55
N GLY A 151 10.00 7.72 -29.75
CA GLY A 151 9.53 6.81 -30.80
C GLY A 151 9.86 5.39 -30.37
N VAL A 152 8.82 4.61 -30.04
CA VAL A 152 8.95 3.20 -29.75
C VAL A 152 8.26 2.45 -30.91
N TRP A 153 8.91 1.45 -31.49
CA TRP A 153 8.35 0.59 -32.56
C TRP A 153 8.08 1.22 -33.94
N GLY A 154 8.84 2.24 -34.33
CA GLY A 154 8.58 2.92 -35.60
C GLY A 154 7.24 3.66 -35.62
N ALA A 155 6.55 3.74 -34.48
CA ALA A 155 5.39 4.61 -34.31
C ALA A 155 5.85 6.07 -34.49
N PRO A 156 5.07 6.90 -35.20
CA PRO A 156 5.36 8.32 -35.33
C PRO A 156 5.58 8.93 -33.95
N ARG A 157 6.62 9.77 -33.82
CA ARG A 157 6.81 10.55 -32.60
C ARG A 157 5.56 11.37 -32.39
N ALA A 158 4.78 11.07 -31.36
CA ALA A 158 3.66 11.92 -30.98
C ALA A 158 4.22 13.32 -30.68
N GLU A 159 3.65 14.35 -31.31
CA GLU A 159 3.91 15.73 -30.93
C GLU A 159 3.47 15.87 -29.47
N THR A 160 4.41 15.99 -28.55
CA THR A 160 4.11 16.39 -27.18
C THR A 160 3.80 17.88 -27.22
N GLU A 161 2.53 18.24 -27.07
CA GLU A 161 2.19 19.56 -26.55
C GLU A 161 2.91 19.71 -25.21
N THR A 162 3.91 20.59 -25.16
CA THR A 162 4.57 20.99 -23.93
C THR A 162 3.56 21.78 -23.10
N THR A 163 2.75 21.09 -22.32
CA THR A 163 2.03 21.69 -21.21
C THR A 163 3.08 22.00 -20.17
N GLU A 164 3.44 23.27 -19.96
CA GLU A 164 4.50 23.69 -19.03
C GLU A 164 4.39 22.93 -17.71
N PRO A 165 5.23 21.90 -17.51
CA PRO A 165 5.33 21.29 -16.23
C PRO A 165 6.44 22.01 -15.48
N GLY A 166 6.30 22.09 -14.17
CA GLY A 166 7.48 22.39 -13.38
C GLY A 166 8.60 21.40 -13.72
N THR A 167 9.85 21.77 -13.44
CA THR A 167 10.97 20.83 -13.53
C THR A 167 10.65 19.59 -12.69
N ARG A 168 11.33 18.46 -12.95
CA ARG A 168 11.16 17.23 -12.17
C ARG A 168 11.21 17.50 -10.66
N GLU A 169 12.11 18.37 -10.24
CA GLU A 169 12.31 18.77 -8.85
C GLU A 169 11.09 19.50 -8.28
N GLN A 170 10.39 20.32 -9.09
CA GLN A 170 9.16 20.99 -8.68
C GLN A 170 8.00 20.01 -8.53
N VAL A 171 7.90 19.01 -9.43
CA VAL A 171 6.92 17.93 -9.32
C VAL A 171 7.17 17.10 -8.05
N GLU A 172 8.42 16.67 -7.83
CA GLU A 172 8.81 15.90 -6.64
C GLU A 172 8.55 16.70 -5.35
N ALA A 173 8.89 17.99 -5.31
CA ALA A 173 8.67 18.83 -4.13
C ALA A 173 7.19 18.86 -3.71
N VAL A 174 6.26 19.01 -4.67
CA VAL A 174 4.82 19.05 -4.34
C VAL A 174 4.28 17.67 -3.97
N LEU A 175 4.72 16.61 -4.66
CA LEU A 175 4.32 15.24 -4.30
C LEU A 175 4.85 14.82 -2.91
N HIS A 176 5.93 15.45 -2.44
CA HIS A 176 6.51 15.21 -1.13
C HIS A 176 6.01 16.17 -0.05
N ASP A 177 5.36 17.29 -0.38
CA ASP A 177 4.82 18.25 0.59
C ASP A 177 3.77 17.57 1.49
N PRO A 178 4.04 17.39 2.79
CA PRO A 178 3.11 16.76 3.72
C PRO A 178 1.73 17.44 3.76
N ASN A 179 1.66 18.74 3.49
CA ASN A 179 0.42 19.51 3.56
C ASN A 179 -0.40 19.49 2.27
N SER A 180 0.12 18.89 1.19
CA SER A 180 -0.65 18.71 -0.05
C SER A 180 -1.85 17.78 0.16
N ALA A 181 -2.90 17.98 -0.63
CA ALA A 181 -4.10 17.16 -0.70
C ALA A 181 -3.72 15.70 -0.96
N TYR A 182 -2.77 15.46 -1.85
CA TYR A 182 -2.23 14.13 -2.14
C TYR A 182 -1.63 13.47 -0.89
N ARG A 183 -0.74 14.17 -0.17
CA ARG A 183 -0.09 13.60 1.03
C ARG A 183 -1.05 13.48 2.22
N ARG A 184 -2.02 14.38 2.37
CA ARG A 184 -3.08 14.30 3.38
C ARG A 184 -4.00 13.10 3.14
N LEU A 185 -4.45 12.90 1.89
CA LEU A 185 -5.22 11.71 1.51
C LEU A 185 -4.42 10.43 1.75
N ARG A 186 -3.16 10.40 1.32
CA ARG A 186 -2.25 9.27 1.56
C ARG A 186 -2.12 8.97 3.05
N LEU A 187 -1.86 9.97 3.90
CA LEU A 187 -1.72 9.76 5.34
C LEU A 187 -3.00 9.19 5.97
N VAL A 188 -4.18 9.61 5.52
CA VAL A 188 -5.45 9.02 5.97
C VAL A 188 -5.58 7.56 5.54
N MET A 189 -5.21 7.23 4.30
CA MET A 189 -5.24 5.85 3.81
C MET A 189 -4.21 4.97 4.54
N ASP A 190 -2.98 5.45 4.68
CA ASP A 190 -1.89 4.82 5.43
C ASP A 190 -2.33 4.53 6.87
N ALA A 191 -2.94 5.53 7.52
CA ALA A 191 -3.45 5.40 8.88
C ALA A 191 -4.54 4.34 9.02
N TRP A 192 -5.47 4.27 8.06
CA TRP A 192 -6.49 3.23 8.04
C TRP A 192 -5.90 1.83 7.96
N CYS A 193 -4.85 1.65 7.14
CA CYS A 193 -4.14 0.37 6.98
C CYS A 193 -3.35 0.00 8.23
N ALA A 194 -2.60 0.97 8.76
CA ALA A 194 -1.72 0.82 9.91
C ALA A 194 -2.45 0.30 11.15
N LEU A 195 -3.72 0.70 11.34
CA LEU A 195 -4.53 0.27 12.48
C LEU A 195 -4.77 -1.26 12.52
N SER A 196 -4.65 -1.97 11.40
CA SER A 196 -4.68 -3.45 11.38
C SER A 196 -3.45 -4.07 12.03
N SER A 197 -2.32 -3.39 11.95
CA SER A 197 -1.01 -3.81 12.43
C SER A 197 -0.60 -3.07 13.72
N TRP A 198 -1.56 -2.60 14.53
CA TRP A 198 -1.28 -1.78 15.71
C TRP A 198 -0.35 -2.52 16.71
N PRO A 199 0.81 -1.93 17.08
CA PRO A 199 1.77 -2.57 17.97
C PRO A 199 1.22 -2.78 19.38
N LEU A 200 1.64 -3.86 20.05
CA LEU A 200 1.39 -4.07 21.49
C LEU A 200 2.44 -3.38 22.37
N THR A 201 3.52 -2.91 21.76
CA THR A 201 4.72 -2.35 22.38
C THR A 201 4.65 -0.83 22.50
N THR A 202 3.72 -0.18 21.80
CA THR A 202 3.54 1.28 21.86
C THR A 202 2.81 1.71 23.13
N THR A 203 3.21 2.85 23.69
CA THR A 203 2.53 3.51 24.81
C THR A 203 1.35 4.36 24.35
N VAL A 204 1.22 4.60 23.04
CA VAL A 204 0.13 5.40 22.48
C VAL A 204 -1.11 4.52 22.30
N THR A 205 -2.22 4.97 22.87
CA THR A 205 -3.51 4.29 22.68
C THR A 205 -4.00 4.50 21.23
N PRO A 206 -4.53 3.46 20.57
CA PRO A 206 -5.17 3.63 19.28
C PRO A 206 -6.41 4.55 19.40
N PRO A 207 -6.81 5.23 18.32
CA PRO A 207 -7.85 6.24 18.38
C PRO A 207 -9.23 5.63 18.66
N ASP A 208 -9.96 6.18 19.63
CA ASP A 208 -11.41 5.96 19.68
C ASP A 208 -12.12 6.70 18.53
N TRP A 209 -13.45 6.64 18.49
CA TRP A 209 -14.21 7.30 17.43
C TRP A 209 -14.00 8.82 17.35
N ASP A 210 -13.87 9.51 18.49
CA ASP A 210 -13.76 10.96 18.49
C ASP A 210 -12.33 11.40 18.14
N ALA A 211 -11.32 10.66 18.58
CA ALA A 211 -9.93 10.83 18.17
C ALA A 211 -9.71 10.48 16.69
N TRP A 212 -10.35 9.42 16.17
CA TRP A 212 -10.29 9.04 14.76
C TRP A 212 -10.88 10.13 13.88
N LEU A 213 -12.15 10.50 14.12
CA LEU A 213 -12.81 11.55 13.34
C LEU A 213 -12.14 12.91 13.50
N GLY A 214 -11.66 13.24 14.70
CA GLY A 214 -10.94 14.49 14.96
C GLY A 214 -9.62 14.57 14.20
N GLY A 215 -8.86 13.47 14.13
CA GLY A 215 -7.64 13.40 13.34
C GLY A 215 -7.92 13.50 11.84
N LEU A 216 -8.95 12.81 11.34
CA LEU A 216 -9.38 12.94 9.94
C LEU A 216 -9.83 14.36 9.59
N GLU A 217 -10.60 15.02 10.46
CA GLU A 217 -11.05 16.40 10.27
C GLU A 217 -9.87 17.39 10.31
N ALA A 218 -8.86 17.15 11.16
CA ALA A 218 -7.64 17.98 11.19
C ALA A 218 -6.81 17.83 9.90
N LEU A 219 -6.78 16.62 9.32
CA LEU A 219 -6.04 16.34 8.09
C LEU A 219 -6.78 16.78 6.82
N LEU A 220 -8.09 16.55 6.73
CA LEU A 220 -8.87 16.78 5.50
C LEU A 220 -9.67 18.09 5.53
N GLY A 221 -9.70 18.76 6.67
CA GLY A 221 -10.59 19.88 6.94
C GLY A 221 -12.03 19.43 7.25
N ARG A 222 -12.88 20.41 7.52
CA ARG A 222 -14.30 20.26 7.83
C ARG A 222 -15.14 20.81 6.69
N ALA A 223 -16.07 20.00 6.18
CA ALA A 223 -17.06 20.50 5.23
C ALA A 223 -17.96 21.55 5.93
N THR A 224 -17.97 22.77 5.40
CA THR A 224 -18.99 23.77 5.72
C THR A 224 -20.35 23.28 5.19
N LYS A 225 -21.47 23.75 5.76
CA LYS A 225 -22.79 23.39 5.22
C LYS A 225 -22.87 23.92 3.79
N PRO A 226 -23.29 23.10 2.82
CA PRO A 226 -23.23 23.51 1.43
C PRO A 226 -24.10 24.75 1.21
N GLY A 227 -23.48 25.82 0.71
CA GLY A 227 -24.20 26.97 0.17
C GLY A 227 -25.04 26.55 -1.04
N ARG A 228 -26.12 27.28 -1.33
CA ARG A 228 -27.03 27.00 -2.46
C ARG A 228 -26.33 26.96 -3.83
N HIS A 229 -25.11 27.50 -3.93
CA HIS A 229 -24.26 27.54 -5.12
C HIS A 229 -23.21 26.42 -5.21
N GLU A 230 -22.93 25.66 -4.14
CA GLU A 230 -21.93 24.57 -4.14
C GLU A 230 -22.45 23.25 -4.73
N ARG A 231 -23.77 23.14 -4.96
CA ARG A 231 -24.38 21.94 -5.55
C ARG A 231 -24.13 21.79 -7.06
N ALA A 232 -23.48 22.75 -7.70
CA ALA A 232 -23.19 22.73 -9.13
C ALA A 232 -21.71 23.00 -9.39
N GLY A 233 -20.96 21.95 -9.75
CA GLY A 233 -19.83 22.11 -10.68
C GLY A 233 -18.43 22.40 -10.14
N GLN A 234 -18.12 22.23 -8.85
CA GLN A 234 -16.73 22.45 -8.39
C GLN A 234 -15.71 21.44 -8.98
N GLY A 235 -16.15 20.21 -9.30
CA GLY A 235 -15.33 19.25 -10.04
C GLY A 235 -14.98 19.69 -11.46
N SER A 236 -15.67 20.72 -12.01
CA SER A 236 -15.40 21.26 -13.35
C SER A 236 -14.33 22.35 -13.35
N PHE A 237 -14.06 23.01 -12.22
CA PHE A 237 -13.09 24.12 -12.19
C PHE A 237 -11.65 23.63 -12.03
N ALA A 238 -11.42 22.56 -11.26
CA ALA A 238 -10.06 22.03 -11.06
C ALA A 238 -9.46 21.44 -12.36
N ASP A 239 -10.29 20.86 -13.21
CA ASP A 239 -9.86 20.20 -14.45
C ASP A 239 -9.24 21.17 -15.46
N ASP A 240 -9.60 22.46 -15.40
CA ASP A 240 -9.07 23.52 -16.28
C ASP A 240 -7.88 24.29 -15.67
N LEU A 241 -7.49 24.01 -14.42
CA LEU A 241 -6.41 24.74 -13.75
C LEU A 241 -5.02 24.32 -14.26
N SER A 242 -4.14 25.32 -14.37
CA SER A 242 -2.69 25.14 -14.52
C SER A 242 -2.06 24.71 -13.20
N TRP A 243 -0.80 24.25 -13.25
CA TRP A 243 -0.06 23.80 -12.06
C TRP A 243 -0.11 24.81 -10.90
N ARG A 244 0.17 26.10 -11.17
CA ARG A 244 0.10 27.17 -10.16
C ARG A 244 -1.33 27.44 -9.69
N GLY A 245 -2.31 27.35 -10.60
CA GLY A 245 -3.72 27.51 -10.24
C GLY A 245 -4.21 26.43 -9.27
N LEU A 246 -3.65 25.22 -9.34
CA LEU A 246 -3.94 24.15 -8.38
C LEU A 246 -3.40 24.46 -6.99
N ASP A 247 -2.18 25.01 -6.89
CA ASP A 247 -1.59 25.38 -5.59
C ASP A 247 -2.45 26.43 -4.89
N ASP A 248 -2.87 27.47 -5.62
CA ASP A 248 -3.74 28.53 -5.09
C ASP A 248 -5.13 28.01 -4.71
N ALA A 249 -5.75 27.20 -5.56
CA ALA A 249 -7.09 26.64 -5.31
C ALA A 249 -7.11 25.70 -4.10
N GLU A 250 -6.06 24.89 -3.96
CA GLU A 250 -5.90 23.97 -2.85
C GLU A 250 -5.64 24.69 -1.53
N ALA A 251 -4.74 25.67 -1.52
CA ALA A 251 -4.47 26.49 -0.32
C ALA A 251 -5.73 27.25 0.13
N LEU A 252 -6.51 27.76 -0.83
CA LEU A 252 -7.77 28.45 -0.54
C LEU A 252 -8.82 27.50 0.04
N ASP A 253 -9.04 26.34 -0.58
CA ASP A 253 -10.01 25.34 -0.10
C ASP A 253 -9.65 24.83 1.30
N LEU A 254 -8.37 24.47 1.50
CA LEU A 254 -7.87 24.03 2.79
C LEU A 254 -8.12 25.11 3.85
N GLY A 255 -7.69 26.36 3.60
CA GLY A 255 -7.87 27.47 4.55
C GLY A 255 -9.34 27.77 4.90
N PHE A 256 -10.29 27.54 3.97
CA PHE A 256 -11.72 27.65 4.27
C PHE A 256 -12.28 26.45 5.05
N ALA A 257 -11.62 25.29 4.96
CA ALA A 257 -12.02 24.06 5.61
C ALA A 257 -11.48 23.92 7.05
N ASP A 258 -10.80 24.94 7.61
CA ASP A 258 -10.24 24.91 8.97
C ASP A 258 -9.30 23.70 9.14
N GLU A 259 -8.45 23.46 8.14
CA GLU A 259 -7.46 22.41 8.17
C GLU A 259 -6.34 22.73 9.15
N THR A 260 -5.72 21.68 9.69
CA THR A 260 -4.54 21.83 10.55
C THR A 260 -3.30 21.43 9.74
N PRO A 261 -2.16 22.16 9.86
CA PRO A 261 -0.88 21.69 9.33
C PRO A 261 -0.57 20.27 9.82
N VAL A 262 -0.02 19.41 8.95
CA VAL A 262 0.17 17.98 9.29
C VAL A 262 1.06 17.77 10.52
N THR A 263 2.06 18.63 10.72
CA THR A 263 2.93 18.61 11.91
C THR A 263 2.17 18.92 13.21
N GLU A 264 1.22 19.84 13.16
CA GLU A 264 0.36 20.16 14.31
C GLU A 264 -0.70 19.07 14.53
N ALA A 265 -1.31 18.56 13.45
CA ALA A 265 -2.26 17.46 13.53
C ALA A 265 -1.64 16.20 14.16
N THR A 266 -0.42 15.83 13.76
CA THR A 266 0.32 14.68 14.31
C THR A 266 0.78 14.90 15.76
N SER A 267 0.99 16.16 16.16
CA SER A 267 1.26 16.53 17.57
C SER A 267 0.01 16.42 18.43
N ARG A 268 -1.12 16.92 17.93
CA ARG A 268 -2.44 16.88 18.61
C ARG A 268 -3.01 15.47 18.69
N PHE A 269 -2.75 14.63 17.68
CA PHE A 269 -3.23 13.26 17.58
C PHE A 269 -2.03 12.30 17.47
N PRO A 270 -1.39 11.91 18.59
CA PRO A 270 -0.20 11.06 18.58
C PRO A 270 -0.35 9.73 17.85
N TRP A 271 -1.58 9.20 17.76
CA TRP A 271 -1.87 7.97 17.03
C TRP A 271 -1.56 8.08 15.53
N LEU A 272 -1.60 9.28 14.94
CA LEU A 272 -1.19 9.53 13.55
C LEU A 272 0.32 9.31 13.36
N ARG A 273 1.16 9.58 14.37
CA ARG A 273 2.60 9.32 14.29
C ARG A 273 2.89 7.83 14.28
N VAL A 274 2.24 7.07 15.17
CA VAL A 274 2.34 5.61 15.18
C VAL A 274 1.86 5.02 13.86
N ALA A 275 0.75 5.52 13.31
CA ALA A 275 0.27 5.13 12.00
C ALA A 275 1.29 5.40 10.88
N ALA A 276 1.89 6.59 10.85
CA ALA A 276 2.91 6.95 9.88
C ALA A 276 4.17 6.08 10.00
N GLU A 277 4.64 5.78 11.21
CA GLU A 277 5.77 4.87 11.47
C GLU A 277 5.48 3.43 11.03
N ILE A 278 4.24 2.98 11.15
CA ILE A 278 3.82 1.67 10.64
C ILE A 278 3.82 1.69 9.10
N ALA A 279 3.26 2.74 8.50
CA ALA A 279 3.17 2.88 7.05
C ALA A 279 4.56 2.96 6.40
N ASP A 280 5.49 3.70 6.99
CA ASP A 280 6.88 3.81 6.53
C ASP A 280 7.58 2.44 6.55
N ARG A 281 7.38 1.65 7.62
CA ARG A 281 7.94 0.29 7.74
C ARG A 281 7.28 -0.76 6.85
N GLN A 282 6.01 -0.58 6.48
CA GLN A 282 5.21 -1.58 5.77
C GLN A 282 5.00 -1.28 4.28
N GLY A 283 5.13 -0.03 3.84
CA GLY A 283 5.03 0.38 2.45
C GLY A 283 3.64 0.13 1.85
N PHE A 284 2.60 0.74 2.40
CA PHE A 284 1.25 0.66 1.83
C PHE A 284 1.17 1.35 0.46
N PHE A 285 0.35 0.80 -0.42
CA PHE A 285 0.17 1.33 -1.77
C PHE A 285 -1.30 1.52 -2.10
N HIS A 286 -1.59 2.64 -2.75
CA HIS A 286 -2.93 3.13 -2.92
C HIS A 286 -3.19 3.36 -4.40
N TRP A 287 -3.51 2.27 -5.12
CA TRP A 287 -3.61 2.27 -6.58
C TRP A 287 -4.44 3.43 -7.12
N GLU A 288 -5.61 3.68 -6.55
CA GLU A 288 -6.52 4.72 -7.01
C GLU A 288 -5.95 6.13 -6.75
N LEU A 289 -5.15 6.32 -5.69
CA LEU A 289 -4.50 7.59 -5.36
C LEU A 289 -3.18 7.80 -6.12
N ASP A 290 -2.46 6.72 -6.41
CA ASP A 290 -1.18 6.71 -7.12
C ASP A 290 -1.33 6.74 -8.65
N PHE A 291 -2.44 6.21 -9.16
CA PHE A 291 -2.78 6.19 -10.59
C PHE A 291 -4.17 6.76 -10.92
N PRO A 292 -4.63 7.86 -10.31
CA PRO A 292 -5.98 8.36 -10.50
C PRO A 292 -6.29 8.68 -11.97
N GLN A 293 -5.30 9.13 -12.74
CA GLN A 293 -5.39 9.38 -14.18
C GLN A 293 -5.62 8.11 -15.01
N VAL A 294 -5.15 6.96 -14.54
CA VAL A 294 -5.40 5.65 -15.18
C VAL A 294 -6.82 5.19 -14.88
N PHE A 295 -7.24 5.27 -13.61
CA PHE A 295 -8.59 4.88 -13.20
C PHE A 295 -9.67 5.80 -13.79
N ALA A 296 -9.38 7.10 -13.97
CA ALA A 296 -10.26 8.04 -14.68
C ALA A 296 -10.52 7.62 -16.14
N ARG A 297 -9.60 6.87 -16.77
CA ARG A 297 -9.73 6.31 -18.12
C ARG A 297 -10.25 4.87 -18.13
N GLY A 298 -10.78 4.40 -17.00
CA GLY A 298 -11.35 3.07 -16.84
C GLY A 298 -10.36 1.98 -16.41
N GLY A 299 -9.10 2.32 -16.11
CA GLY A 299 -8.11 1.37 -15.58
C GLY A 299 -6.98 1.02 -16.56
N PHE A 300 -6.11 0.09 -16.18
CA PHE A 300 -4.92 -0.30 -16.94
C PHE A 300 -5.28 -1.07 -18.22
N GLY A 301 -4.73 -0.65 -19.35
CA GLY A 301 -4.88 -1.35 -20.64
C GLY A 301 -4.00 -2.60 -20.78
N LEU A 302 -2.89 -2.69 -20.05
CA LEU A 302 -2.03 -3.86 -19.97
C LEU A 302 -1.52 -4.02 -18.53
N GLN A 303 -1.62 -5.22 -17.98
CA GLN A 303 -1.04 -5.58 -16.68
C GLN A 303 -0.29 -6.90 -16.81
N VAL A 304 0.99 -6.89 -16.40
CA VAL A 304 1.89 -8.04 -16.41
C VAL A 304 2.61 -8.11 -15.07
N GLY A 305 2.71 -9.30 -14.47
CA GLY A 305 3.44 -9.49 -13.22
C GLY A 305 3.74 -10.96 -12.93
N ASN A 306 4.69 -11.18 -12.01
CA ASN A 306 5.08 -12.49 -11.49
C ASN A 306 4.95 -12.49 -9.95
N PRO A 307 3.73 -12.36 -9.40
CA PRO A 307 3.53 -12.26 -7.96
C PRO A 307 3.93 -13.57 -7.26
N PRO A 308 4.48 -13.49 -6.04
CA PRO A 308 4.85 -14.69 -5.30
C PRO A 308 3.61 -15.48 -4.85
N TRP A 309 3.76 -16.80 -4.75
CA TRP A 309 2.75 -17.69 -4.16
C TRP A 309 2.81 -17.72 -2.62
N ALA A 310 3.60 -16.84 -2.01
CA ALA A 310 3.82 -16.86 -0.58
C ALA A 310 2.55 -16.44 0.17
N ARG A 311 2.33 -17.11 1.31
CA ARG A 311 1.33 -16.71 2.29
C ARG A 311 2.02 -15.90 3.38
N PRO A 312 1.36 -14.91 3.97
CA PRO A 312 1.87 -14.25 5.17
C PRO A 312 1.66 -15.17 6.37
N ASP A 313 2.27 -16.36 6.38
CA ASP A 313 2.22 -17.26 7.54
C ASP A 313 3.20 -16.77 8.62
N TRP A 314 2.95 -17.16 9.87
CA TRP A 314 3.82 -16.79 10.98
C TRP A 314 5.07 -17.68 11.00
N ASP A 315 6.23 -17.10 10.68
CA ASP A 315 7.54 -17.75 10.78
C ASP A 315 8.25 -17.33 12.06
N GLU A 316 7.88 -17.95 13.18
CA GLU A 316 8.45 -17.62 14.49
C GLU A 316 9.98 -17.78 14.51
N ALA A 317 10.48 -18.86 13.91
CA ALA A 317 11.91 -19.17 13.94
C ALA A 317 12.72 -18.16 13.09
N GLY A 318 12.20 -17.76 11.92
CA GLY A 318 12.81 -16.72 11.11
C GLY A 318 12.89 -15.39 11.85
N ILE A 319 11.81 -14.97 12.51
CA ILE A 319 11.79 -13.71 13.28
C ILE A 319 12.78 -13.72 14.44
N LEU A 320 12.86 -14.82 15.19
CA LEU A 320 13.79 -14.94 16.33
C LEU A 320 15.25 -15.09 15.87
N ALA A 321 15.49 -15.64 14.68
CA ALA A 321 16.83 -15.81 14.13
C ALA A 321 17.57 -14.50 13.84
N GLU A 322 16.84 -13.40 13.64
CA GLU A 322 17.40 -12.05 13.48
C GLU A 322 18.21 -11.60 14.71
N HIS A 323 17.88 -12.10 15.89
CA HIS A 323 18.58 -11.77 17.15
C HIS A 323 19.40 -12.94 17.67
N ASP A 324 18.96 -14.16 17.41
CA ASP A 324 19.61 -15.38 17.91
C ASP A 324 19.68 -16.46 16.81
N PRO A 325 20.82 -16.60 16.13
CA PRO A 325 21.00 -17.54 15.01
C PRO A 325 20.68 -19.00 15.34
N TRP A 326 20.64 -19.37 16.63
CA TRP A 326 20.25 -20.70 17.08
C TRP A 326 18.92 -21.16 16.47
N TRP A 327 17.95 -20.25 16.31
CA TRP A 327 16.63 -20.57 15.73
C TRP A 327 16.69 -21.03 14.28
N ALA A 328 17.65 -20.52 13.49
CA ALA A 328 17.88 -20.96 12.12
C ALA A 328 18.77 -22.22 12.04
N LEU A 329 19.72 -22.37 12.98
CA LEU A 329 20.70 -23.45 12.98
C LEU A 329 20.16 -24.77 13.57
N VAL A 330 19.20 -24.70 14.48
CA VAL A 330 18.66 -25.87 15.19
C VAL A 330 17.12 -25.96 15.05
N PRO A 331 16.57 -26.00 13.82
CA PRO A 331 15.12 -25.94 13.58
C PRO A 331 14.38 -27.17 14.11
N THR A 332 15.08 -28.29 14.27
CA THR A 332 14.55 -29.57 14.76
C THR A 332 14.72 -29.75 16.28
N ALA A 333 15.10 -28.70 17.01
CA ALA A 333 15.19 -28.74 18.46
C ALA A 333 13.85 -29.15 19.10
N ALA A 334 13.92 -29.88 20.22
CA ALA A 334 12.74 -30.24 21.00
C ALA A 334 12.04 -28.98 21.55
N GLU A 335 10.71 -29.01 21.68
CA GLU A 335 9.90 -27.86 22.14
C GLU A 335 10.33 -27.31 23.51
N ARG A 336 10.80 -28.19 24.42
CA ARG A 336 11.38 -27.76 25.70
C ARG A 336 12.62 -26.88 25.51
N ALA A 337 13.51 -27.26 24.59
CA ALA A 337 14.72 -26.50 24.30
C ALA A 337 14.39 -25.16 23.63
N LYS A 338 13.44 -25.15 22.69
CA LYS A 338 12.92 -23.91 22.07
C LYS A 338 12.32 -22.97 23.11
N LYS A 339 11.53 -23.48 24.06
CA LYS A 339 10.93 -22.68 25.12
C LYS A 339 11.98 -22.01 26.02
N GLU A 340 13.01 -22.74 26.42
CA GLU A 340 14.11 -22.15 27.22
C GLU A 340 14.96 -21.19 26.39
N ARG A 341 15.25 -21.52 25.12
CA ARG A 341 15.97 -20.60 24.23
C ARG A 341 15.19 -19.30 24.02
N ARG A 342 13.86 -19.36 23.86
CA ARG A 342 13.03 -18.16 23.67
C ARG A 342 13.18 -17.17 24.82
N LYS A 343 13.21 -17.65 26.07
CA LYS A 343 13.48 -16.78 27.24
C LYS A 343 14.83 -16.09 27.10
N HIS A 344 15.87 -16.84 26.73
CA HIS A 344 17.20 -16.28 26.50
C HIS A 344 17.20 -15.26 25.34
N THR A 345 16.54 -15.58 24.22
CA THR A 345 16.44 -14.67 23.07
C THR A 345 15.71 -13.38 23.47
N PHE A 346 14.63 -13.44 24.25
CA PHE A 346 13.91 -12.24 24.72
C PHE A 346 14.70 -11.39 25.72
N HIS A 347 15.74 -11.93 26.36
CA HIS A 347 16.68 -11.13 27.15
C HIS A 347 17.71 -10.37 26.30
N LEU A 348 17.80 -10.65 25.00
CA LEU A 348 18.61 -9.83 24.09
C LEU A 348 17.93 -8.47 23.86
N PRO A 349 18.71 -7.39 23.67
CA PRO A 349 18.16 -6.07 23.41
C PRO A 349 17.13 -6.08 22.27
N ASP A 350 15.99 -5.43 22.50
CA ASP A 350 14.87 -5.24 21.58
C ASP A 350 14.19 -6.51 21.02
N ALA A 351 14.65 -7.71 21.36
CA ALA A 351 14.18 -8.96 20.75
C ALA A 351 12.69 -9.25 21.01
N GLU A 352 12.21 -9.02 22.24
CA GLU A 352 10.80 -9.19 22.58
C GLU A 352 9.91 -8.14 21.90
N THR A 353 10.33 -6.88 21.89
CA THR A 353 9.64 -5.79 21.19
C THR A 353 9.56 -6.06 19.69
N TRP A 354 10.69 -6.44 19.07
CA TRP A 354 10.75 -6.84 17.66
C TRP A 354 9.79 -8.00 17.36
N TYR A 355 9.82 -9.05 18.18
CA TYR A 355 8.94 -10.20 18.02
C TYR A 355 7.45 -9.81 18.02
N LEU A 356 7.03 -8.99 19.00
CA LEU A 356 5.66 -8.53 19.12
C LEU A 356 5.25 -7.61 17.96
N ASP A 357 6.14 -6.72 17.51
CA ASP A 357 5.90 -5.84 16.35
C ASP A 357 5.76 -6.65 15.05
N GLN A 358 6.63 -7.64 14.82
CA GLN A 358 6.53 -8.53 13.67
C GLN A 358 5.26 -9.36 13.72
N ARG A 359 4.83 -9.79 14.92
CA ARG A 359 3.56 -10.49 15.09
C ARG A 359 2.37 -9.59 14.77
N ALA A 360 2.41 -8.32 15.18
CA ALA A 360 1.38 -7.34 14.84
C ALA A 360 1.30 -7.07 13.34
N LYS A 361 2.45 -6.86 12.68
CA LYS A 361 2.55 -6.72 11.22
C LYS A 361 1.95 -7.92 10.49
N GLN A 362 2.39 -9.13 10.83
CA GLN A 362 1.91 -10.34 10.15
C GLN A 362 0.41 -10.57 10.37
N ALA A 363 -0.09 -10.33 11.60
CA ALA A 363 -1.52 -10.47 11.89
C ALA A 363 -2.37 -9.45 11.11
N GLY A 364 -1.92 -8.19 11.04
CA GLY A 364 -2.58 -7.13 10.27
C GLY A 364 -2.61 -7.45 8.78
N LEU A 365 -1.49 -7.90 8.22
CA LEU A 365 -1.39 -8.32 6.80
C LEU A 365 -2.36 -9.48 6.49
N LYS A 366 -2.39 -10.49 7.37
CA LYS A 366 -3.30 -11.63 7.23
C LYS A 366 -4.77 -11.21 7.30
N ALA A 367 -5.11 -10.30 8.20
CA ALA A 367 -6.47 -9.76 8.30
C ALA A 367 -6.87 -8.98 7.04
N HIS A 368 -5.94 -8.22 6.47
CA HIS A 368 -6.16 -7.48 5.23
C HIS A 368 -6.37 -8.39 4.01
N PHE A 369 -5.52 -9.41 3.82
CA PHE A 369 -5.68 -10.37 2.73
C PHE A 369 -6.95 -11.21 2.87
N GLY A 370 -7.35 -11.50 4.12
CA GLY A 370 -8.61 -12.18 4.43
C GLY A 370 -9.85 -11.29 4.43
N SER A 371 -9.72 -9.98 4.16
CA SER A 371 -10.85 -9.03 4.21
C SER A 371 -11.89 -9.38 3.13
N GLN A 372 -13.09 -9.75 3.57
CA GLN A 372 -14.20 -10.07 2.67
C GLN A 372 -14.77 -8.83 1.97
N VAL A 373 -14.57 -7.65 2.56
CA VAL A 373 -15.02 -6.39 1.98
C VAL A 373 -14.06 -5.96 0.87
N ASP A 374 -12.76 -6.13 1.08
CA ASP A 374 -11.75 -5.78 0.08
C ASP A 374 -11.62 -6.85 -1.00
N ARG A 375 -11.74 -8.13 -0.64
CA ARG A 375 -11.50 -9.26 -1.54
C ARG A 375 -12.67 -10.26 -1.53
N PRO A 376 -13.90 -9.86 -1.89
CA PRO A 376 -15.06 -10.75 -1.99
C PRO A 376 -14.82 -12.01 -2.83
N LEU A 377 -14.02 -11.94 -3.90
CA LEU A 377 -13.71 -13.10 -4.75
C LEU A 377 -12.85 -14.15 -4.05
N LEU A 378 -12.17 -13.79 -2.96
CA LEU A 378 -11.32 -14.69 -2.18
C LEU A 378 -12.03 -15.21 -0.91
N HIS A 379 -13.32 -14.91 -0.75
CA HIS A 379 -14.09 -15.36 0.40
C HIS A 379 -14.10 -16.89 0.52
N GLY A 380 -13.82 -17.40 1.72
CA GLY A 380 -13.76 -18.84 2.01
C GLY A 380 -12.49 -19.54 1.53
N LEU A 381 -11.58 -18.84 0.85
CA LEU A 381 -10.27 -19.35 0.48
C LEU A 381 -9.22 -19.03 1.55
N GLN A 382 -8.05 -19.67 1.46
CA GLN A 382 -6.84 -19.20 2.13
C GLN A 382 -6.04 -18.33 1.15
N PRO A 383 -6.18 -17.00 1.19
CA PRO A 383 -5.53 -16.11 0.23
C PRO A 383 -4.00 -16.14 0.40
N ASP A 384 -3.31 -16.24 -0.73
CA ASP A 384 -1.87 -16.03 -0.90
C ASP A 384 -1.65 -14.74 -1.70
N LEU A 385 -0.39 -14.29 -1.79
CA LEU A 385 -0.04 -13.07 -2.50
C LEU A 385 -0.43 -13.13 -3.98
N TYR A 386 -0.29 -14.29 -4.63
CA TYR A 386 -0.70 -14.50 -6.02
C TYR A 386 -2.20 -14.23 -6.21
N ARG A 387 -3.08 -14.82 -5.39
CA ARG A 387 -4.53 -14.64 -5.50
C ARG A 387 -4.95 -13.21 -5.18
N CYS A 388 -4.30 -12.58 -4.19
CA CYS A 388 -4.49 -11.17 -3.89
C CYS A 388 -4.11 -10.28 -5.07
N PHE A 389 -2.98 -10.57 -5.74
CA PHE A 389 -2.53 -9.87 -6.94
C PHE A 389 -3.51 -10.04 -8.10
N MET A 390 -4.01 -11.26 -8.33
CA MET A 390 -4.97 -11.54 -9.41
C MET A 390 -6.29 -10.80 -9.20
N ASP A 391 -6.86 -10.82 -7.99
CA ASP A 391 -8.07 -10.06 -7.66
C ASP A 391 -7.85 -8.55 -7.90
N ARG A 392 -6.70 -8.00 -7.48
CA ARG A 392 -6.35 -6.59 -7.75
C ARG A 392 -6.20 -6.31 -9.24
N THR A 393 -5.48 -7.15 -9.99
CA THR A 393 -5.31 -7.01 -11.44
C THR A 393 -6.66 -6.97 -12.16
N TRP A 394 -7.63 -7.76 -11.70
CA TRP A 394 -8.96 -7.75 -12.28
C TRP A 394 -9.75 -6.48 -11.99
N ARG A 395 -9.63 -5.92 -10.78
CA ARG A 395 -10.28 -4.66 -10.38
C ARG A 395 -9.69 -3.45 -11.07
N SER A 396 -8.37 -3.45 -11.29
CA SER A 396 -7.65 -2.31 -11.84
C SER A 396 -7.59 -2.29 -13.37
N GLY A 397 -8.06 -3.34 -14.04
CA GLY A 397 -8.01 -3.44 -15.49
C GLY A 397 -9.14 -2.70 -16.20
N ASN A 398 -8.78 -2.06 -17.31
CA ASN A 398 -9.75 -1.54 -18.28
C ASN A 398 -10.66 -2.67 -18.81
N PRO A 399 -11.95 -2.42 -19.09
CA PRO A 399 -12.85 -3.40 -19.71
C PRO A 399 -12.32 -4.03 -21.00
N THR A 400 -11.49 -3.31 -21.75
CA THR A 400 -10.87 -3.76 -23.01
C THR A 400 -9.38 -4.14 -22.85
N GLY A 401 -8.85 -4.08 -21.63
CA GLY A 401 -7.42 -4.30 -21.35
C GLY A 401 -7.00 -5.77 -21.36
N ILE A 402 -5.74 -6.02 -21.72
CA ILE A 402 -5.12 -7.35 -21.73
C ILE A 402 -4.42 -7.60 -20.38
N ARG A 403 -4.50 -8.83 -19.88
CA ARG A 403 -3.96 -9.21 -18.56
C ARG A 403 -3.17 -10.51 -18.71
N ALA A 404 -1.93 -10.53 -18.22
CA ALA A 404 -1.10 -11.73 -18.21
C ALA A 404 -0.38 -11.86 -16.87
N ALA A 405 -0.43 -13.04 -16.24
CA ALA A 405 0.36 -13.35 -15.06
C ALA A 405 1.13 -14.64 -15.33
N ALA A 406 2.42 -14.66 -15.00
CA ALA A 406 3.21 -15.89 -15.06
C ALA A 406 2.73 -16.87 -13.99
N ARG A 407 2.56 -18.15 -14.36
CA ARG A 407 2.21 -19.22 -13.42
C ARG A 407 3.43 -19.73 -12.66
#